data_AF-A0A3D3LER0-F1
#
_entry.id   AF-A0A3D3LER0-F1
#
_cell.length_a   1.000
_cell.length_b   1.000
_cell.length_c   1.000
_cell.angle_alpha   90.00
_cell.angle_beta   90.00
_cell.angle_gamma   90.00
#
_symmetry.space_group_name_H-M   'P 1'
#
loop_
_entity.id
_entity.type
_entity.pdbx_description
1 polymer ?
#
loop_
_entity_poly.entity_id
_entity_poly.type
_entity_poly.pdbx_seq_one_letter_code
_entity_poly.pdbx_strand_id
1 'polypeptide(L)'
;MAECFCAENPFAKPAGCGINPRMDTRTFDPAFGRVTDCMNREALEALVNLRAGAEQEARMAVLGEKANEGTLTREERKEYEEKILFGSFFGILQAKARKKLKALAE
;
A
#
# COMPACT_ATOMS: atom_id res chain seq x y z
N MET A 1 26.89 31.27 5.20
CA MET A 1 27.52 30.35 4.24
C MET A 1 27.76 29.04 4.98
N ALA A 2 26.84 28.09 4.86
CA ALA A 2 27.01 26.75 5.39
C ALA A 2 27.34 25.85 4.20
N GLU A 3 28.62 25.53 4.04
CA GLU A 3 29.09 24.56 3.08
C GLU A 3 28.67 23.17 3.56
N CYS A 4 27.83 22.49 2.78
CA CYS A 4 27.42 21.13 3.06
C CYS A 4 28.38 20.18 2.36
N PHE A 5 29.28 19.58 3.13
CA PHE A 5 30.27 18.61 2.69
C PHE A 5 29.60 17.24 2.50
N CYS A 6 29.03 17.01 1.31
CA CYS A 6 28.55 15.70 0.88
C CYS A 6 29.70 14.94 0.21
N ALA A 7 30.54 14.23 0.98
CA ALA A 7 31.57 13.38 0.37
C ALA A 7 31.82 12.02 1.04
N GLU A 8 31.29 11.71 2.22
CA GLU A 8 31.62 10.44 2.88
C GLU A 8 30.36 9.76 3.43
N ASN A 9 29.99 8.65 2.78
CA ASN A 9 28.85 7.76 3.04
C ASN A 9 27.50 8.14 2.36
N PRO A 10 27.29 7.76 1.09
CA PRO A 10 26.01 7.94 0.39
C PRO A 10 24.87 7.07 0.97
N PHE A 11 25.14 6.26 2.00
CA PHE A 11 24.17 5.38 2.66
C PHE A 11 23.66 5.91 4.00
N ALA A 12 24.12 7.08 4.46
CA ALA A 12 23.64 7.70 5.68
C ALA A 12 22.25 8.32 5.46
N LYS A 13 21.23 7.68 6.04
CA LYS A 13 19.81 8.05 5.97
C LYS A 13 19.56 9.40 6.68
N PRO A 14 18.94 10.42 6.06
CA PRO A 14 18.45 11.58 6.80
C PRO A 14 17.30 11.18 7.73
N ALA A 15 17.32 11.66 8.97
CA ALA A 15 16.29 11.43 9.97
C ALA A 15 14.94 11.98 9.46
N GLY A 16 13.95 11.09 9.28
CA GLY A 16 12.60 11.44 8.79
C GLY A 16 11.97 10.45 7.80
N CYS A 17 12.74 9.50 7.25
CA CYS A 17 12.21 8.51 6.30
C CYS A 17 11.52 7.33 7.04
N GLY A 18 10.29 7.59 7.48
CA GLY A 18 9.29 6.56 7.74
C GLY A 18 8.78 6.03 6.41
N ILE A 19 8.75 4.70 6.25
CA ILE A 19 8.25 4.06 5.03
C ILE A 19 6.73 4.21 5.03
N ASN A 20 6.27 5.36 4.53
CA ASN A 20 4.87 5.57 4.20
C ASN A 20 4.87 6.20 2.82
N PRO A 21 4.83 5.39 1.74
CA PRO A 21 4.30 5.88 0.49
C PRO A 21 2.79 6.08 0.72
N ARG A 22 2.43 7.16 1.42
CA ARG A 22 1.06 7.65 1.42
C ARG A 22 0.79 8.06 -0.02
N MET A 23 0.31 7.12 -0.82
CA MET A 23 -0.48 7.45 -1.99
C MET A 23 -1.58 8.38 -1.49
N ASP A 24 -1.71 9.56 -2.07
CA ASP A 24 -2.83 10.43 -1.76
C ASP A 24 -4.10 9.76 -2.30
N THR A 25 -4.74 8.97 -1.44
CA THR A 25 -5.90 8.16 -1.76
C THR A 25 -7.11 9.02 -2.14
N ARG A 26 -7.08 10.33 -1.83
CA ARG A 26 -8.15 11.28 -2.15
C ARG A 26 -8.34 11.45 -3.65
N THR A 27 -7.26 11.35 -4.43
CA THR A 27 -7.31 11.48 -5.89
C THR A 27 -8.11 10.35 -6.53
N PHE A 28 -7.99 9.13 -6.01
CA PHE A 28 -8.65 7.94 -6.56
C PHE A 28 -9.99 7.61 -5.90
N ASP A 29 -10.30 8.22 -4.76
CA ASP A 29 -11.52 7.95 -4.00
C ASP A 29 -12.82 8.10 -4.84
N PRO A 30 -13.01 9.17 -5.65
CA PRO A 30 -14.20 9.27 -6.49
C PRO A 30 -14.26 8.18 -7.58
N ALA A 31 -13.12 7.86 -8.20
CA ALA A 31 -13.04 6.85 -9.25
C ALA A 31 -13.41 5.45 -8.71
N PHE A 32 -12.89 5.09 -7.53
CA PHE A 32 -13.24 3.82 -6.90
C PHE A 32 -14.70 3.74 -6.47
N GLY A 33 -15.33 4.86 -6.12
CA GLY A 33 -16.77 4.91 -5.88
C GLY A 33 -17.53 4.41 -7.10
N ARG A 34 -17.22 4.98 -8.27
CA ARG A 34 -17.84 4.61 -9.55
C ARG A 34 -17.60 3.15 -9.93
N VAL A 35 -16.40 2.61 -9.64
CA VAL A 35 -16.10 1.19 -9.87
C VAL A 35 -16.98 0.30 -8.98
N THR A 36 -17.11 0.61 -7.69
CA THR A 36 -17.97 -0.19 -6.81
C THR A 36 -19.46 -0.05 -7.12
N ASP A 37 -19.87 1.05 -7.75
CA ASP A 37 -21.27 1.27 -8.15
C ASP A 37 -21.70 0.40 -9.34
N CYS A 38 -20.78 -0.03 -10.21
CA CYS A 38 -21.10 -0.90 -11.34
C CYS A 38 -21.02 -2.40 -11.02
N MET A 39 -20.64 -2.76 -9.79
CA MET A 39 -20.51 -4.15 -9.36
C MET A 39 -21.83 -4.69 -8.78
N ASN A 40 -22.13 -5.97 -9.06
CA ASN A 40 -23.22 -6.68 -8.40
C ASN A 40 -22.82 -7.14 -6.98
N ARG A 41 -23.77 -7.66 -6.21
CA ARG A 41 -23.54 -8.11 -4.82
C ARG A 41 -22.41 -9.15 -4.72
N GLU A 42 -22.44 -10.18 -5.56
CA GLU A 42 -21.45 -11.27 -5.55
C GLU A 42 -20.03 -10.75 -5.80
N ALA A 43 -19.87 -9.85 -6.78
CA ALA A 43 -18.58 -9.25 -7.09
C ALA A 43 -18.06 -8.35 -5.94
N LEU A 44 -18.96 -7.63 -5.27
CA LEU A 44 -18.60 -6.84 -4.09
C LEU A 44 -18.16 -7.73 -2.93
N GLU A 45 -18.83 -8.85 -2.69
CA GLU A 45 -18.46 -9.83 -1.65
C GLU A 45 -17.10 -10.47 -1.95
N ALA A 46 -16.89 -10.90 -3.21
CA ALA A 46 -15.60 -11.42 -3.66
C ALA A 46 -14.47 -10.39 -3.49
N LEU A 47 -14.72 -9.13 -3.83
CA LEU A 47 -13.75 -8.05 -3.69
C LEU A 47 -13.34 -7.82 -2.22
N VAL A 48 -14.31 -7.81 -1.30
CA VAL A 48 -14.04 -7.63 0.15
C VAL A 48 -13.22 -8.78 0.73
N ASN A 49 -13.43 -10.00 0.23
CA ASN A 49 -12.71 -11.20 0.63
C ASN A 49 -11.39 -11.40 -0.11
N LEU A 50 -11.06 -10.55 -1.09
CA LEU A 50 -9.79 -10.62 -1.79
C LEU A 50 -8.63 -10.45 -0.80
N ARG A 51 -7.72 -11.42 -0.83
CA ARG A 51 -6.50 -11.46 -0.02
C ARG A 51 -5.31 -11.79 -0.92
N ALA A 52 -4.14 -11.34 -0.51
CA ALA A 52 -2.92 -11.75 -1.17
C ALA A 52 -2.74 -13.27 -1.00
N GLY A 53 -2.17 -13.95 -1.99
CA GLY A 53 -1.84 -15.37 -1.85
C GLY A 53 -0.81 -15.57 -0.73
N ALA A 54 -0.81 -16.75 -0.11
CA ALA A 54 0.05 -17.08 1.03
C ALA A 54 1.55 -16.77 0.79
N GLU A 55 2.03 -17.00 -0.44
CA GLU A 55 3.41 -16.66 -0.83
C GLU A 55 3.69 -15.15 -0.77
N GLN A 56 2.74 -14.33 -1.23
CA GLN A 56 2.89 -12.88 -1.21
C GLN A 56 2.78 -12.31 0.20
N GLU A 57 1.91 -12.89 1.04
CA GLU A 57 1.83 -12.55 2.46
C GLU A 57 3.14 -12.89 3.19
N ALA A 58 3.68 -14.09 2.97
CA ALA A 58 4.97 -14.49 3.54
C ALA A 58 6.11 -13.58 3.06
N ARG A 59 6.15 -13.25 1.76
CA ARG A 59 7.16 -12.33 1.22
C ARG A 59 7.04 -10.93 1.82
N MET A 60 5.83 -10.42 2.02
CA MET A 60 5.60 -9.13 2.68
C MET A 60 6.03 -9.15 4.15
N ALA A 61 5.82 -10.25 4.86
CA ALA A 61 6.30 -10.41 6.24
C ALA A 61 7.84 -10.31 6.31
N VAL A 62 8.55 -11.03 5.43
CA VAL A 62 10.02 -10.97 5.35
C VAL A 62 10.51 -9.56 4.99
N LEU A 63 9.90 -8.91 4.00
CA LEU A 63 10.28 -7.54 3.62
C LEU A 63 9.99 -6.54 4.74
N GLY A 64 8.91 -6.73 5.49
CA GLY A 64 8.57 -5.92 6.65
C GLY A 64 9.57 -6.07 7.79
N GLU A 65 10.02 -7.29 8.07
CA GLU A 65 11.08 -7.56 9.05
C GLU A 65 12.39 -6.87 8.66
N LYS A 66 12.85 -7.05 7.42
CA LYS A 66 14.02 -6.35 6.89
C LYS A 66 13.88 -4.84 6.90
N ALA A 67 12.67 -4.32 6.68
CA ALA A 67 12.37 -2.89 6.74
C ALA A 67 12.58 -2.33 8.15
N ASN A 68 12.13 -3.07 9.16
CA ASN A 68 12.27 -2.71 10.58
C ASN A 68 13.74 -2.76 11.03
N GLU A 69 14.50 -3.74 10.54
CA GLU A 69 15.94 -3.87 10.82
C GLU A 69 16.80 -2.89 10.00
N GLY A 70 16.23 -2.26 8.97
CA GLY A 70 16.94 -1.36 8.07
C GLY A 70 17.86 -2.08 7.07
N THR A 71 17.67 -3.39 6.87
CA THR A 71 18.52 -4.27 6.06
C THR A 71 18.01 -4.47 4.63
N LEU A 72 16.90 -3.82 4.25
CA LEU A 72 16.35 -3.85 2.88
C LEU A 72 17.38 -3.38 1.83
N THR A 73 17.62 -4.23 0.82
CA THR A 73 18.34 -3.79 -0.37
C THR A 73 17.53 -2.78 -1.19
N ARG A 74 18.14 -2.15 -2.19
CA ARG A 74 17.45 -1.20 -3.07
C ARG A 74 16.33 -1.87 -3.85
N GLU A 75 16.58 -3.07 -4.36
CA GLU A 75 15.65 -3.87 -5.14
C GLU A 75 14.47 -4.31 -4.26
N GLU A 76 14.76 -4.78 -3.04
CA GLU A 76 13.74 -5.19 -2.07
C GLU A 76 12.90 -4.00 -1.59
N ARG A 77 13.52 -2.82 -1.43
CA ARG A 77 12.81 -1.58 -1.12
C ARG A 77 11.80 -1.23 -2.20
N LYS A 78 12.21 -1.29 -3.46
CA LYS A 78 11.31 -1.03 -4.59
C LYS A 78 10.15 -2.03 -4.61
N GLU A 79 10.43 -3.32 -4.44
CA GLU A 79 9.41 -4.37 -4.35
C GLU A 79 8.42 -4.09 -3.20
N TYR A 80 8.94 -3.73 -2.03
CA TYR A 80 8.14 -3.45 -0.85
C TYR A 80 7.24 -2.22 -1.03
N GLU A 81 7.77 -1.15 -1.61
CA GLU A 81 7.03 0.08 -1.90
C GLU A 81 5.91 -0.16 -2.92
N GLU A 82 6.20 -0.89 -4.00
CA GLU A 82 5.18 -1.29 -5.00
C GLU A 82 4.07 -2.11 -4.35
N LYS A 83 4.42 -3.08 -3.49
CA LYS A 83 3.42 -3.92 -2.80
C LYS A 83 2.58 -3.14 -1.80
N ILE A 84 3.16 -2.20 -1.04
CA ILE A 84 2.39 -1.30 -0.15
C ILE A 84 1.41 -0.45 -0.97
N LEU A 85 1.84 0.03 -2.14
CA LEU A 85 1.00 0.83 -3.04
C LEU A 85 -0.23 0.03 -3.48
N PHE A 86 -0.03 -1.20 -3.96
CA PHE A 86 -1.13 -2.10 -4.33
C PHE A 86 -2.03 -2.44 -3.14
N GLY A 87 -1.46 -2.70 -1.96
CA GLY A 87 -2.24 -2.96 -0.75
C GLY A 87 -3.15 -1.79 -0.39
N SER A 88 -2.64 -0.55 -0.50
CA SER A 88 -3.41 0.67 -0.27
C SER A 88 -4.55 0.84 -1.27
N PHE A 89 -4.28 0.57 -2.56
CA PHE A 89 -5.27 0.58 -3.64
C PHE A 89 -6.43 -0.37 -3.35
N PHE A 90 -6.12 -1.64 -3.03
CA PHE A 90 -7.15 -2.63 -2.69
C PHE A 90 -7.89 -2.28 -1.41
N GLY A 91 -7.20 -1.72 -0.40
CA GLY A 91 -7.82 -1.30 0.85
C GLY A 91 -8.95 -0.29 0.66
N ILE A 92 -8.78 0.69 -0.23
CA ILE A 92 -9.81 1.70 -0.52
C ILE A 92 -10.99 1.07 -1.27
N LEU A 93 -10.70 0.24 -2.29
CA LEU A 93 -11.74 -0.48 -3.03
C LEU A 93 -12.58 -1.37 -2.12
N GLN A 94 -11.93 -2.13 -1.23
CA GLN A 94 -12.61 -2.97 -0.24
C GLN A 94 -13.43 -2.15 0.75
N ALA A 95 -12.94 -0.99 1.19
CA ALA A 95 -13.68 -0.10 2.08
C ALA A 95 -14.98 0.42 1.43
N LYS A 96 -14.92 0.81 0.16
CA LYS A 96 -16.10 1.24 -0.60
C LYS A 96 -17.06 0.09 -0.88
N ALA A 97 -16.53 -1.09 -1.22
CA ALA A 97 -17.34 -2.28 -1.44
C ALA A 97 -18.11 -2.68 -0.17
N ARG A 98 -17.47 -2.65 1.01
CA ARG A 98 -18.15 -2.86 2.31
C ARG A 98 -19.28 -1.85 2.54
N LYS A 99 -19.04 -0.57 2.23
CA LYS A 99 -20.06 0.49 2.35
C LYS A 99 -21.25 0.22 1.42
N LYS A 100 -20.98 -0.20 0.18
CA LYS A 100 -22.02 -0.54 -0.81
C LYS A 100 -22.83 -1.75 -0.38
N LEU A 101 -22.18 -2.82 0.08
CA LEU A 101 -22.85 -4.02 0.58
C LEU A 101 -23.79 -3.72 1.75
N LYS A 102 -23.36 -2.87 2.69
CA LYS A 102 -24.20 -2.41 3.80
C LYS A 102 -25.44 -1.67 3.28
N ALA A 103 -25.26 -0.73 2.34
CA ALA A 103 -26.37 0.04 1.76
C ALA A 103 -27.33 -0.82 0.91
N LEU A 104 -26.91 -1.98 0.41
CA LEU A 104 -27.78 -2.93 -0.29
C LEU A 104 -28.54 -3.89 0.64
N ALA A 105 -28.19 -3.93 1.93
CA ALA A 105 -28.83 -4.78 2.93
C ALA A 105 -29.88 -4.02 3.75
N GLU A 106 -29.87 -2.69 3.69
CA GLU A 106 -30.89 -1.77 4.22
C GLU A 106 -32.00 -1.56 3.18
#